data_AF-A0A1F4X6Y8-F1
#
_entry.id   AF-A0A1F4X6Y8-F1
#
_cell.length_a   1.000
_cell.length_b   1.000
_cell.length_c   1.000
_cell.angle_alpha   90.00
_cell.angle_beta   90.00
_cell.angle_gamma   90.00
#
_symmetry.space_group_name_H-M   'P 1'
#
loop_
_entity.id
_entity.type
_entity.pdbx_description
1 polymer ?
#
loop_
_entity_poly.entity_id
_entity_poly.type
_entity_poly.pdbx_seq_one_letter_code
_entity_poly.pdbx_strand_id
1 'polypeptide(L)'
;MSFDLYFCRNDGTVPSASELLNYFKSVPNVRIEAEREAGFQAWYENEDTGVYFSYDHDTEEDYVELKDLIPPGFTFANLTFNINYIRPSFFGMEAMLVVESVSKKFGLLVIDPQDYYFGNDKKPKDAKAEELSASWDRHNHAAIRKVAKDKELRLS
;
A
#
# COMPACT_ATOMS: atom_id res chain seq x y z
N MET A 1 -5.61 -11.40 5.83
CA MET A 1 -6.23 -10.07 5.84
C MET A 1 -5.11 -9.06 5.76
N SER A 2 -5.20 -8.15 4.81
CA SER A 2 -4.18 -7.15 4.50
C SER A 2 -4.75 -5.74 4.59
N PHE A 3 -3.83 -4.80 4.69
CA PHE A 3 -4.03 -3.40 4.42
C PHE A 3 -3.42 -3.11 3.06
N ASP A 4 -4.23 -2.54 2.17
CA ASP A 4 -3.92 -2.35 0.76
C ASP A 4 -4.09 -0.87 0.43
N LEU A 5 -3.10 -0.27 -0.22
CA LEU A 5 -3.16 1.12 -0.68
C LEU A 5 -3.05 1.19 -2.20
N TYR A 6 -3.76 2.14 -2.79
CA TYR A 6 -3.75 2.42 -4.22
C TYR A 6 -3.23 3.82 -4.46
N PHE A 7 -2.47 3.99 -5.53
CA PHE A 7 -1.81 5.26 -5.84
C PHE A 7 -2.35 5.86 -7.12
N CYS A 8 -2.53 7.19 -7.14
CA CYS A 8 -3.04 7.90 -8.31
C CYS A 8 -2.49 9.32 -8.41
N ARG A 9 -2.75 9.98 -9.55
CA ARG A 9 -2.43 11.39 -9.79
C ARG A 9 -3.62 12.14 -10.38
N ASN A 10 -3.69 13.44 -10.14
CA ASN A 10 -4.77 14.31 -10.63
C ASN A 10 -4.38 15.12 -11.89
N ASP A 11 -3.15 15.01 -12.35
CA ASP A 11 -2.62 15.74 -13.50
C ASP A 11 -2.50 14.88 -14.77
N GLY A 12 -2.96 13.62 -14.70
CA GLY A 12 -2.94 12.67 -15.82
C GLY A 12 -1.56 12.11 -16.15
N THR A 13 -0.49 12.54 -15.47
CA THR A 13 0.84 11.99 -15.65
C THR A 13 1.08 10.91 -14.62
N VAL A 14 1.55 9.74 -15.02
CA VAL A 14 1.88 8.64 -14.10
C VAL A 14 3.34 8.25 -14.30
N PRO A 15 4.07 7.88 -13.23
CA PRO A 15 5.42 7.38 -13.36
C PRO A 15 5.45 6.15 -14.26
N SER A 16 6.44 6.06 -15.13
CA SER A 16 6.66 4.84 -15.91
C SER A 16 7.13 3.68 -15.03
N ALA A 17 6.89 2.45 -15.47
CA ALA A 17 7.39 1.25 -14.80
C ALA A 17 8.91 1.31 -14.57
N SER A 18 9.67 1.81 -15.55
CA SER A 18 11.13 1.94 -15.43
C SER A 18 11.55 2.98 -14.39
N GLU A 19 10.84 4.10 -14.26
CA GLU A 19 11.12 5.11 -13.22
C GLU A 19 10.87 4.55 -11.81
N LEU A 20 9.73 3.86 -11.62
CA LEU A 20 9.41 3.22 -10.35
C LEU A 20 10.41 2.12 -10.01
N LEU A 21 10.73 1.23 -10.96
CA LEU A 21 11.71 0.16 -10.80
C LEU A 21 13.09 0.69 -10.40
N ASN A 22 13.58 1.74 -11.09
CA ASN A 22 14.86 2.37 -10.76
C ASN A 22 14.86 2.98 -9.36
N TYR A 23 13.74 3.60 -8.95
CA TYR A 23 13.60 4.11 -7.60
C TYR A 23 13.63 2.98 -6.57
N PHE A 24 12.84 1.93 -6.74
CA PHE A 24 12.80 0.81 -5.78
C PHE A 24 14.13 0.07 -5.67
N LYS A 25 14.90 -0.05 -6.75
CA LYS A 25 16.29 -0.55 -6.71
C LYS A 25 17.24 0.30 -5.87
N SER A 26 16.89 1.56 -5.60
CA SER A 26 17.67 2.48 -4.75
C SER A 26 17.20 2.55 -3.30
N VAL A 27 16.01 1.99 -2.98
CA VAL A 27 15.48 1.98 -1.61
C VAL A 27 16.18 0.87 -0.83
N PRO A 28 16.77 1.15 0.35
CA PRO A 28 17.34 0.12 1.21
C PRO A 28 16.32 -0.95 1.57
N ASN A 29 16.78 -2.18 1.80
CA ASN A 29 15.95 -3.32 2.20
C ASN A 29 14.92 -3.76 1.14
N VAL A 30 14.96 -3.21 -0.07
CA VAL A 30 14.06 -3.61 -1.17
C VAL A 30 14.75 -4.59 -2.12
N ARG A 31 14.05 -5.68 -2.44
CA ARG A 31 14.38 -6.66 -3.47
C ARG A 31 13.31 -6.68 -4.55
N ILE A 32 13.72 -6.74 -5.80
CA ILE A 32 12.81 -6.95 -6.94
C ILE A 32 12.70 -8.45 -7.19
N GLU A 33 11.50 -9.05 -7.07
CA GLU A 33 11.32 -10.51 -7.23
C GLU A 33 10.82 -10.94 -8.61
N ALA A 34 10.11 -10.08 -9.32
CA ALA A 34 9.63 -10.40 -10.66
C ALA A 34 9.70 -9.15 -11.51
N GLU A 35 10.56 -9.13 -12.52
CA GLU A 35 10.36 -8.30 -13.70
C GLU A 35 9.51 -9.16 -14.66
N ARG A 36 8.19 -8.94 -14.65
CA ARG A 36 7.28 -9.54 -15.63
C ARG A 36 7.39 -8.74 -16.93
N GLU A 37 6.94 -9.29 -18.05
CA GLU A 37 7.00 -8.61 -19.37
C GLU A 37 6.43 -7.16 -19.36
N ALA A 38 5.50 -6.84 -18.45
CA ALA A 38 4.88 -5.51 -18.36
C ALA A 38 4.77 -4.90 -16.94
N GLY A 39 5.37 -5.51 -15.91
CA GLY A 39 5.22 -5.03 -14.52
C GLY A 39 6.27 -5.61 -13.57
N PHE A 40 6.25 -5.20 -12.30
CA PHE A 40 7.18 -5.73 -11.32
C PHE A 40 6.63 -5.81 -9.90
N GLN A 41 7.24 -6.63 -9.06
CA GLN A 41 7.00 -6.64 -7.62
C GLN A 41 8.26 -6.27 -6.85
N ALA A 42 8.13 -5.31 -5.94
CA ALA A 42 9.18 -4.84 -5.05
C ALA A 42 8.85 -5.24 -3.61
N TRP A 43 9.65 -6.13 -3.03
CA TRP A 43 9.54 -6.58 -1.66
C TRP A 43 10.47 -5.80 -0.76
N TYR A 44 9.94 -5.18 0.29
CA TYR A 44 10.73 -4.66 1.39
C TYR A 44 10.84 -5.71 2.48
N GLU A 45 12.05 -5.92 3.01
CA GLU A 45 12.30 -6.77 4.17
C GLU A 45 13.47 -6.20 4.99
N ASN A 46 13.18 -5.75 6.20
CA ASN A 46 14.19 -5.29 7.15
C ASN A 46 14.52 -6.42 8.14
N GLU A 47 15.74 -6.97 8.04
CA GLU A 47 16.19 -8.07 8.90
C GLU A 47 16.28 -7.69 10.39
N ASP A 48 16.54 -6.42 10.71
CA ASP A 48 16.69 -5.96 12.10
C ASP A 48 15.34 -5.86 12.82
N THR A 49 14.28 -5.48 12.11
CA THR A 49 12.93 -5.29 12.68
C THR A 49 11.98 -6.44 12.34
N GLY A 50 12.31 -7.24 11.33
CA GLY A 50 11.45 -8.26 10.73
C GLY A 50 10.26 -7.67 9.96
N VAL A 51 10.25 -6.36 9.68
CA VAL A 51 9.18 -5.71 8.92
C VAL A 51 9.29 -6.08 7.45
N TYR A 52 8.17 -6.45 6.85
CA TYR A 52 8.08 -6.73 5.43
C TYR A 52 6.72 -6.32 4.84
N PHE A 53 6.74 -5.93 3.57
CA PHE A 53 5.58 -5.52 2.76
C PHE A 53 5.96 -5.54 1.28
N SER A 54 4.98 -5.43 0.38
CA SER A 54 5.24 -5.37 -1.06
C SER A 54 4.62 -4.14 -1.70
N TYR A 55 5.25 -3.73 -2.80
CA TYR A 55 4.61 -2.94 -3.84
C TYR A 55 4.47 -3.80 -5.09
N ASP A 56 3.32 -3.70 -5.73
CA ASP A 56 3.03 -4.35 -6.99
C ASP A 56 2.78 -3.28 -8.04
N HIS A 57 3.54 -3.34 -9.13
CA HIS A 57 3.30 -2.57 -10.32
C HIS A 57 2.48 -3.39 -11.30
N ASP A 58 1.19 -3.09 -11.35
CA ASP A 58 0.21 -3.80 -12.15
C ASP A 58 0.30 -3.44 -13.63
N THR A 59 -0.12 -4.36 -14.48
CA THR A 59 -0.22 -4.12 -15.93
C THR A 59 -1.59 -3.55 -16.29
N GLU A 60 -1.76 -2.96 -17.48
CA GLU A 60 -3.07 -2.48 -17.96
C GLU A 60 -4.14 -3.59 -18.04
N GLU A 61 -3.77 -4.86 -18.00
CA GLU A 61 -4.69 -6.00 -18.03
C GLU A 61 -5.26 -6.33 -16.65
N ASP A 62 -4.54 -6.02 -15.56
CA ASP A 62 -4.98 -6.21 -14.16
C ASP A 62 -5.96 -5.09 -13.70
N TYR A 63 -6.08 -4.02 -14.50
CA TYR A 63 -6.78 -2.78 -14.18
C TYR A 63 -8.31 -2.88 -14.07
N VAL A 64 -8.92 -3.91 -14.64
CA VAL A 64 -10.38 -3.92 -14.86
C VAL A 64 -11.14 -3.87 -13.54
N GLU A 65 -10.61 -4.48 -12.48
CA GLU A 65 -11.23 -4.48 -11.14
C GLU A 65 -10.88 -3.22 -10.32
N LEU A 66 -9.79 -2.52 -10.65
CA LEU A 66 -9.31 -1.37 -9.88
C LEU A 66 -9.86 -0.03 -10.36
N LYS A 67 -10.46 0.03 -11.56
CA LYS A 67 -11.04 1.27 -12.12
C LYS A 67 -12.11 1.88 -11.23
N ASP A 68 -12.90 1.06 -10.53
CA ASP A 68 -13.96 1.54 -9.66
C ASP A 68 -13.45 2.15 -8.34
N LEU A 69 -12.19 1.87 -7.98
CA LEU A 69 -11.54 2.45 -6.80
C LEU A 69 -10.95 3.84 -7.06
N ILE A 70 -10.73 4.21 -8.32
CA ILE A 70 -10.12 5.51 -8.68
C ILE A 70 -11.22 6.53 -8.99
N PRO A 71 -11.32 7.63 -8.21
CA PRO A 71 -12.37 8.61 -8.45
C PRO A 71 -12.21 9.33 -9.79
N PRO A 72 -13.31 9.84 -10.38
CA PRO A 72 -13.26 10.64 -11.60
C PRO A 72 -12.29 11.83 -11.46
N GLY A 73 -11.48 12.05 -12.50
CA GLY A 73 -10.46 13.11 -12.53
C GLY A 73 -9.11 12.70 -11.96
N PHE A 74 -8.93 11.43 -11.59
CA PHE A 74 -7.64 10.86 -11.20
C PHE A 74 -7.24 9.72 -12.14
N THR A 75 -5.94 9.50 -12.26
CA THR A 75 -5.33 8.43 -13.05
C THR A 75 -4.61 7.48 -12.12
N PHE A 76 -4.94 6.19 -12.16
CA PHE A 76 -4.23 5.16 -11.41
C PHE A 76 -2.75 5.13 -11.82
N ALA A 77 -1.86 5.03 -10.84
CA ALA A 77 -0.42 5.08 -11.06
C ALA A 77 0.22 3.70 -11.30
N ASN A 78 -0.59 2.65 -11.54
CA ASN A 78 -0.14 1.27 -11.73
C ASN A 78 0.72 0.79 -10.58
N LEU A 79 0.39 1.24 -9.38
CA LEU A 79 1.14 0.92 -8.20
C LEU A 79 0.14 0.64 -7.09
N THR A 80 0.34 -0.46 -6.40
CA THR A 80 -0.36 -0.83 -5.18
C THR A 80 0.66 -1.16 -4.09
N PHE A 81 0.22 -1.07 -2.85
CA PHE A 81 1.01 -1.44 -1.69
C PHE A 81 0.20 -2.41 -0.83
N ASN A 82 0.88 -3.42 -0.29
CA ASN A 82 0.27 -4.42 0.58
C ASN A 82 1.10 -4.64 1.84
N ILE A 83 0.42 -4.68 3.00
CA ILE A 83 1.00 -5.16 4.26
C ILE A 83 -0.02 -6.02 5.01
N ASN A 84 0.47 -7.09 5.64
CA ASN A 84 -0.38 -7.99 6.41
C ASN A 84 -0.79 -7.40 7.76
N TYR A 85 -2.03 -7.64 8.18
CA TYR A 85 -2.46 -7.42 9.57
C TYR A 85 -1.93 -8.50 10.51
N ILE A 86 -2.29 -8.35 11.78
CA ILE A 86 -1.90 -9.20 12.90
C ILE A 86 -0.38 -9.14 13.02
N ARG A 87 0.13 -7.91 13.05
CA ARG A 87 1.54 -7.59 13.24
C ARG A 87 1.68 -6.54 14.36
N PRO A 88 2.83 -6.45 15.02
CA PRO A 88 3.11 -5.37 15.97
C PRO A 88 2.98 -3.98 15.34
N SER A 89 2.64 -2.96 16.13
CA SER A 89 2.37 -1.62 15.58
C SER A 89 3.52 -0.97 14.83
N PHE A 90 4.76 -1.36 15.14
CA PHE A 90 5.94 -0.84 14.42
C PHE A 90 5.97 -1.24 12.94
N PHE A 91 5.26 -2.30 12.51
CA PHE A 91 5.12 -2.64 11.09
C PHE A 91 4.47 -1.50 10.31
N GLY A 92 3.35 -0.97 10.82
CA GLY A 92 2.69 0.18 10.23
C GLY A 92 3.50 1.47 10.37
N MET A 93 4.31 1.64 11.42
CA MET A 93 5.16 2.83 11.56
C MET A 93 6.28 2.86 10.51
N GLU A 94 6.97 1.73 10.32
CA GLU A 94 8.08 1.63 9.38
C GLU A 94 7.58 1.66 7.93
N ALA A 95 6.54 0.88 7.60
CA ALA A 95 6.03 0.79 6.24
C ALA A 95 5.50 2.13 5.72
N MET A 96 4.81 2.91 6.54
CA MET A 96 4.19 4.16 6.10
C MET A 96 5.20 5.29 5.87
N LEU A 97 6.40 5.22 6.45
CA LEU A 97 7.51 6.10 6.08
C LEU A 97 7.97 5.83 4.64
N VAL A 98 8.00 4.56 4.22
CA VAL A 98 8.34 4.18 2.84
C VAL A 98 7.23 4.61 1.88
N VAL A 99 5.96 4.40 2.24
CA VAL A 99 4.79 4.88 1.47
C VAL A 99 4.86 6.39 1.27
N GLU A 100 5.05 7.16 2.33
CA GLU A 100 5.17 8.61 2.25
C GLU A 100 6.34 9.03 1.34
N SER A 101 7.49 8.38 1.44
CA SER A 101 8.68 8.69 0.63
C SER A 101 8.43 8.43 -0.86
N VAL A 102 7.85 7.28 -1.22
CA VAL A 102 7.46 6.93 -2.60
C VAL A 102 6.47 7.95 -3.14
N SER A 103 5.43 8.26 -2.38
CA SER A 103 4.40 9.22 -2.80
C SER A 103 4.96 10.63 -3.02
N LYS A 104 5.80 11.12 -2.10
CA LYS A 104 6.47 12.42 -2.24
C LYS A 104 7.40 12.45 -3.45
N LYS A 105 8.14 11.38 -3.72
CA LYS A 105 9.07 11.29 -4.85
C LYS A 105 8.35 11.45 -6.20
N PHE A 106 7.18 10.85 -6.33
CA PHE A 106 6.44 10.74 -7.59
C PHE A 106 5.20 11.62 -7.68
N GLY A 107 4.91 12.42 -6.65
CA GLY A 107 3.70 13.25 -6.57
C GLY A 107 2.43 12.42 -6.53
N LEU A 108 2.46 11.24 -5.90
CA LEU A 108 1.32 10.33 -5.83
C LEU A 108 0.39 10.68 -4.68
N LEU A 109 -0.90 10.56 -4.93
CA LEU A 109 -1.95 10.56 -3.93
C LEU A 109 -2.34 9.12 -3.59
N VAL A 110 -2.73 8.89 -2.35
CA VAL A 110 -3.09 7.58 -1.79
C VAL A 110 -4.60 7.47 -1.63
N ILE A 111 -5.09 6.26 -1.90
CA ILE A 111 -6.43 5.77 -1.61
C ILE A 111 -6.27 4.54 -0.71
N ASP A 112 -6.83 4.63 0.49
CA ASP A 112 -7.00 3.58 1.48
C ASP A 112 -8.50 3.22 1.47
N PRO A 113 -8.90 2.10 0.83
CA PRO A 113 -10.30 1.69 0.78
C PRO A 113 -10.82 1.17 2.12
N GLN A 114 -9.93 0.84 3.07
CA GLN A 114 -10.31 0.40 4.40
C GLN A 114 -10.81 1.60 5.25
N ASP A 115 -10.39 2.82 4.92
CA ASP A 115 -10.78 4.04 5.62
C ASP A 115 -11.72 4.95 4.83
N TYR A 116 -12.89 5.23 5.39
CA TYR A 116 -13.88 6.17 4.84
C TYR A 116 -13.32 7.58 4.62
N TYR A 117 -12.47 8.05 5.53
CA TYR A 117 -11.86 9.37 5.42
C TYR A 117 -10.67 9.40 4.47
N PHE A 118 -10.20 8.25 3.99
CA PHE A 118 -8.94 8.11 3.27
C PHE A 118 -9.05 7.32 1.96
N GLY A 119 -10.24 7.22 1.37
CA GLY A 119 -10.41 6.61 0.05
C GLY A 119 -11.85 6.20 -0.24
N ASN A 120 -12.57 5.75 0.78
CA ASN A 120 -13.95 5.32 0.64
C ASN A 120 -14.92 6.49 0.87
N ASP A 121 -15.12 7.32 -0.16
CA ASP A 121 -16.07 8.47 -0.28
C ASP A 121 -15.47 9.88 -0.09
N LYS A 122 -14.15 10.00 0.14
CA LYS A 122 -13.41 11.26 0.04
C LYS A 122 -12.10 11.06 -0.72
N LYS A 123 -11.87 11.99 -1.65
CA LYS A 123 -10.81 12.08 -2.67
C LYS A 123 -9.44 11.55 -2.21
N PRO A 124 -8.60 11.08 -3.15
CA PRO A 124 -7.21 10.71 -2.88
C PRO A 124 -6.48 11.83 -2.13
N LYS A 125 -5.58 11.45 -1.22
CA LYS A 125 -4.88 12.38 -0.33
C LYS A 125 -3.37 12.24 -0.43
N ASP A 126 -2.66 13.27 0.01
CA ASP A 126 -1.22 13.15 0.24
C ASP A 126 -0.94 12.02 1.24
N ALA A 127 0.03 11.17 0.91
CA ALA A 127 0.51 10.16 1.84
C ALA A 127 1.23 10.86 2.99
N LYS A 128 0.66 10.78 4.19
CA LYS A 128 1.31 11.21 5.41
C LYS A 128 1.51 10.01 6.30
N ALA A 129 2.76 9.73 6.67
CA ALA A 129 3.10 8.52 7.41
C ALA A 129 2.29 8.39 8.70
N GLU A 130 2.16 9.48 9.46
CA GLU A 130 1.40 9.54 10.72
C GLU A 130 -0.08 9.16 10.54
N GLU A 131 -0.73 9.70 9.50
CA GLU A 131 -2.15 9.46 9.23
C GLU A 131 -2.38 8.01 8.75
N LEU A 132 -1.52 7.51 7.87
CA LEU A 132 -1.59 6.14 7.34
C LEU A 132 -1.24 5.09 8.41
N SER A 133 -0.24 5.34 9.27
CA SER A 133 0.08 4.44 10.37
C SER A 133 -1.09 4.35 11.35
N ALA A 134 -1.77 5.47 11.64
CA ALA A 134 -2.96 5.45 12.48
C ALA A 134 -4.13 4.69 11.82
N SER A 135 -4.30 4.79 10.50
CA SER A 135 -5.29 3.97 9.77
C SER A 135 -4.97 2.48 9.88
N TRP A 136 -3.75 2.11 9.54
CA TRP A 136 -3.28 0.73 9.60
C TRP A 136 -3.44 0.15 11.01
N ASP A 137 -3.05 0.89 12.06
CA ASP A 137 -3.10 0.41 13.44
C ASP A 137 -4.53 0.14 13.91
N ARG A 138 -5.49 1.03 13.56
CA ARG A 138 -6.92 0.81 13.84
C ARG A 138 -7.42 -0.50 13.22
N HIS A 139 -7.12 -0.73 11.95
CA HIS A 139 -7.58 -1.91 11.22
C HIS A 139 -6.85 -3.18 11.66
N ASN A 140 -5.57 -3.09 11.98
CA ASN A 140 -4.77 -4.16 12.56
C ASN A 140 -5.33 -4.60 13.92
N HIS A 141 -5.67 -3.65 14.80
CA HIS A 141 -6.34 -3.93 16.06
C HIS A 141 -7.72 -4.59 15.87
N ALA A 142 -8.50 -4.14 14.90
CA ALA A 142 -9.79 -4.76 14.58
C ALA A 142 -9.60 -6.22 14.12
N ALA A 143 -8.61 -6.48 13.27
CA ALA A 143 -8.25 -7.82 12.81
C ALA A 143 -7.83 -8.74 13.97
N ILE A 144 -6.99 -8.26 14.89
CA ILE A 144 -6.58 -8.99 16.09
C ILE A 144 -7.79 -9.36 16.96
N ARG A 145 -8.69 -8.40 17.21
CA ARG A 145 -9.91 -8.63 18.02
C ARG A 145 -10.82 -9.68 17.37
N LYS A 146 -10.97 -9.65 16.05
CA LYS A 146 -11.75 -10.64 15.31
C LYS A 146 -11.19 -12.05 15.51
N VAL A 147 -9.88 -12.22 15.33
CA VAL A 147 -9.22 -13.52 15.51
C VAL A 147 -9.30 -14.01 16.97
N ALA A 148 -9.20 -13.12 17.96
CA ALA A 148 -9.35 -13.49 19.36
C ALA A 148 -10.76 -14.05 19.66
N LYS A 149 -11.82 -13.37 19.19
CA LYS A 149 -13.21 -13.82 19.35
C LYS A 149 -13.47 -15.15 18.65
N ASP A 150 -12.97 -15.32 17.43
CA ASP A 150 -13.15 -16.56 16.67
C ASP A 150 -12.49 -17.76 17.37
N LYS A 151 -11.39 -17.54 18.11
CA LYS A 151 -10.75 -18.58 18.93
C LYS A 151 -11.57 -18.92 20.18
N GLU A 152 -12.10 -17.93 20.88
CA GLU A 152 -12.95 -18.15 22.05
C GLU A 152 -14.19 -18.98 21.70
N LEU A 153 -14.86 -18.67 20.57
CA LEU A 153 -16.03 -19.41 20.08
C LEU A 153 -15.72 -20.86 19.66
N ARG A 154 -14.48 -21.16 19.28
CA ARG A 154 -14.06 -22.53 18.91
C ARG A 154 -13.69 -23.39 20.12
N LEU A 155 -13.51 -22.77 21.29
CA LEU A 155 -13.13 -23.43 22.54
C LEU A 155 -14.31 -23.59 23.52
N SER A 156 -15.46 -22.97 23.22
CA SER A 156 -16.74 -23.12 23.93
C SER A 156 -17.62 -24.20 23.32
#